data_AF-K3X1K9-F1
#
_entry.id   AF-K3X1K9-F1
#
_cell.length_a   1.000
_cell.length_b   1.000
_cell.length_c   1.000
_cell.angle_alpha   90.00
_cell.angle_beta   90.00
_cell.angle_gamma   90.00
#
_symmetry.space_group_name_H-M   'P 1'
#
loop_
_entity.id
_entity.type
_entity.pdbx_description
1 polymer ?
#
loop_
_entity_poly.entity_id
_entity_poly.type
_entity_poly.pdbx_seq_one_letter_code
_entity_poly.pdbx_strand_id
1 'polypeptide(L)' 'MIPDCDPFDEDKFTKKFMLEYGIDNVRGGSYSRVKLLLSEYEAISQQLHGSTDQCFGPFCKSLPVSDNLV' A
#
# COMPACT_ATOMS: atom_id res chain seq x y z
N MET A 1 19.11 -10.81 16.23
CA MET A 1 18.50 -9.52 15.85
C MET A 1 19.19 -9.06 14.58
N ILE A 2 18.43 -8.58 13.60
CA ILE A 2 18.99 -8.01 12.36
C ILE A 2 19.58 -6.64 12.75
N PRO A 3 20.89 -6.38 12.54
CA PRO A 3 21.47 -5.08 12.80
C PRO A 3 20.82 -4.04 11.89
N ASP A 4 20.52 -2.86 12.43
CA ASP A 4 19.93 -1.70 11.73
C ASP A 4 18.50 -1.87 11.18
N CYS A 5 17.77 -2.91 11.60
CA CYS A 5 16.35 -3.01 11.33
C CYS A 5 15.59 -2.21 12.38
N ASP A 6 15.08 -1.04 11.99
CA ASP A 6 14.15 -0.30 12.84
C ASP A 6 12.71 -0.84 12.71
N PRO A 7 11.81 -0.57 13.68
CA PRO A 7 10.43 -1.05 13.61
C PRO A 7 9.61 -0.51 12.42
N PHE A 8 10.03 0.58 11.78
CA PHE A 8 9.38 1.21 10.63
C PHE A 8 9.83 0.60 9.30
N ASP A 9 10.97 -0.07 9.24
CA ASP A 9 11.44 -0.75 8.03
C ASP A 9 10.44 -1.81 7.57
N GLU A 10 9.77 -2.48 8.49
CA GLU A 10 8.77 -3.50 8.18
C GLU A 10 7.58 -2.91 7.40
N ASP A 11 7.04 -1.77 7.81
CA ASP A 11 5.95 -1.06 7.11
C ASP A 11 6.42 -0.51 5.75
N LYS A 12 7.67 -0.02 5.68
CA LYS A 12 8.32 0.44 4.44
C LYS A 12 8.50 -0.68 3.43
N PHE A 13 8.99 -1.85 3.83
CA PHE A 13 9.14 -3.00 2.94
C PHE A 13 7.78 -3.55 2.51
N THR A 14 6.81 -3.60 3.42
CA THR A 14 5.42 -3.97 3.10
C THR A 14 4.87 -3.10 1.97
N LYS A 15 5.01 -1.78 2.06
CA LYS A 15 4.54 -0.85 1.02
C LYS A 15 5.30 -0.98 -0.31
N LYS A 16 6.61 -1.23 -0.26
CA LYS A 16 7.40 -1.52 -1.47
C LYS A 16 6.87 -2.78 -2.17
N PHE A 17 6.57 -3.83 -1.42
CA PHE A 17 5.98 -5.04 -1.97
C PHE A 17 4.54 -4.84 -2.45
N MET A 18 3.73 -4.00 -1.79
CA MET A 18 2.41 -3.62 -2.30
C MET A 18 2.50 -2.90 -3.66
N LEU A 19 3.55 -2.10 -3.89
CA LEU A 19 3.79 -1.46 -5.18
C LEU A 19 4.18 -2.48 -6.26
N GLU A 20 5.00 -3.48 -5.91
CA GLU A 20 5.50 -4.49 -6.84
C GLU A 20 4.47 -5.58 -7.18
N TYR A 21 3.75 -6.07 -6.16
CA TYR A 21 2.85 -7.21 -6.27
C TYR A 21 1.37 -6.84 -6.17
N GLY A 22 1.05 -5.59 -5.87
CA GLY A 22 -0.32 -5.10 -5.68
C GLY A 22 -0.76 -5.09 -4.21
N ILE A 23 -1.59 -4.11 -3.85
CA ILE A 23 -2.10 -3.89 -2.49
C ILE A 23 -2.83 -5.14 -1.97
N ASP A 24 -3.58 -5.84 -2.82
CA ASP A 24 -4.37 -7.01 -2.42
C ASP A 24 -3.52 -8.25 -2.09
N ASN A 25 -2.29 -8.33 -2.60
CA ASN A 25 -1.44 -9.51 -2.52
C ASN A 25 -0.45 -9.49 -1.35
N VAL A 26 -0.35 -8.37 -0.62
CA VAL A 26 0.66 -8.17 0.43
C VAL A 26 -0.01 -7.75 1.73
N ARG A 27 0.40 -8.37 2.84
CA ARG A 27 -0.08 -8.07 4.20
C ARG A 27 1.12 -7.95 5.13
N GLY A 28 1.07 -6.96 6.01
CA GLY A 28 2.16 -6.62 6.91
C GLY A 28 1.98 -5.23 7.50
N GLY A 29 2.80 -4.90 8.48
CA GLY A 29 2.85 -3.63 9.18
C GLY A 29 1.50 -3.16 9.67
N SER A 30 1.18 -1.91 9.33
CA SER A 30 -0.07 -1.27 9.72
C SER A 30 -1.30 -1.91 9.06
N TYR A 31 -1.11 -2.77 8.04
CA TYR A 31 -2.15 -3.31 7.15
C TYR A 31 -2.12 -4.86 7.10
N SER A 32 -2.09 -5.49 8.27
CA SER A 32 -1.97 -6.96 8.43
C SER A 32 -3.30 -7.73 8.36
N ARG A 33 -4.43 -7.04 8.18
CA ARG A 33 -5.76 -7.67 8.09
C ARG A 33 -5.93 -8.47 6.81
N VAL A 34 -6.59 -9.63 6.89
CA VAL A 34 -6.88 -10.48 5.71
C VAL A 34 -7.59 -9.69 4.62
N LYS A 35 -8.65 -8.97 5.00
CA LYS A 35 -9.37 -8.03 4.12
C LYS A 35 -9.15 -6.61 4.62
N LEU A 36 -8.73 -5.74 3.72
CA LEU A 36 -8.60 -4.32 3.98
C LEU A 36 -9.98 -3.65 3.92
N LEU A 37 -10.17 -2.67 4.78
CA LEU A 37 -11.27 -1.73 4.65
C LEU A 37 -11.03 -0.84 3.43
N LEU A 38 -12.09 -0.32 2.84
CA LEU A 38 -11.98 0.63 1.72
C LEU A 38 -11.10 1.84 2.09
N SER A 39 -11.26 2.36 3.31
CA SER A 39 -10.45 3.48 3.80
C SER A 39 -8.96 3.13 3.98
N GLU A 40 -8.65 1.88 4.36
CA GLU A 40 -7.27 1.39 4.45
C GLU A 40 -6.66 1.28 3.04
N TYR A 41 -7.41 0.75 2.08
CA TYR A 41 -7.00 0.66 0.68
C TYR A 41 -6.73 2.04 0.06
N GLU A 42 -7.66 2.99 0.25
CA GLU A 42 -7.51 4.37 -0.22
C GLU A 42 -6.28 5.05 0.41
N ALA A 43 -6.07 4.87 1.71
CA ALA A 43 -4.91 5.43 2.39
C ALA A 43 -3.59 4.85 1.87
N ILE A 44 -3.52 3.54 1.62
CA ILE A 44 -2.33 2.91 1.02
C ILE A 44 -2.12 3.45 -0.40
N SER A 45 -3.17 3.47 -1.22
CA SER A 45 -3.11 3.98 -2.59
C SER A 45 -2.58 5.41 -2.65
N GLN A 46 -3.08 6.29 -1.78
CA GLN A 46 -2.60 7.67 -1.69
C GLN A 46 -1.13 7.76 -1.28
N GLN A 47 -0.71 6.95 -0.30
CA GLN A 47 0.70 6.89 0.13
C GLN A 47 1.62 6.40 -0.99
N LEU A 48 1.20 5.39 -1.76
CA LEU A 48 1.96 4.87 -2.90
C LEU A 48 2.06 5.89 -4.03
N HIS A 49 0.96 6.60 -4.35
CA HIS A 49 0.99 7.70 -5.33
C HIS A 49 1.94 8.82 -4.91
N GLY A 50 1.91 9.21 -3.62
CA GLY A 50 2.81 10.21 -3.07
C GLY A 50 4.27 9.75 -3.09
N SER A 51 4.52 8.47 -2.83
CA SER A 51 5.87 7.89 -2.83
C SER A 51 6.45 7.66 -4.22
N THR A 52 5.61 7.70 -5.27
CA THR A 52 6.00 7.47 -6.67
C THR A 52 5.87 8.72 -7.54
N ASP A 53 5.64 9.89 -6.92
CA ASP A 53 5.40 11.18 -7.59
C ASP A 53 4.24 11.18 -8.60
N GLN A 54 3.31 10.22 -8.49
CA GLN A 54 2.15 10.09 -9.39
C GLN A 54 1.00 11.02 -9.01
N CYS A 55 1.12 11.79 -7.92
CA CYS A 55 0.09 12.73 -7.45
C CYS A 55 -0.21 13.89 -8.41
N PHE A 56 0.72 14.26 -9.30
CA PHE A 56 0.61 15.45 -10.15
C PHE A 56 0.34 15.14 -11.64
N GLY A 57 0.11 13.88 -11.98
CA GLY A 57 -0.18 13.47 -13.36
C GLY A 57 -1.63 13.80 -13.79
N PRO A 58 -1.89 14.02 -15.09
CA PRO A 58 -3.24 14.21 -15.64
C PRO A 58 -4.14 12.97 -15.48
N PHE A 59 -3.58 11.84 -15.04
CA PHE A 59 -4.26 10.58 -14.73
C PHE A 59 -4.24 10.28 -13.22
N CYS A 60 -4.43 11.28 -12.36
CA CYS A 60 -4.85 11.02 -10.97
C CYS A 60 -6.28 10.44 -11.00
N LYS A 61 -6.39 9.18 -11.43
CA LYS A 61 -7.54 8.34 -11.16
C LYS A 61 -7.23 7.64 -9.86
N SER A 62 -8.19 7.59 -8.96
CA SER A 62 -8.21 6.59 -7.91
C SER A 62 -7.78 5.25 -8.53
N LEU A 63 -6.78 4.58 -7.94
CA LEU A 63 -6.48 3.19 -8.31
C LEU A 63 -7.82 2.45 -8.33
N PRO A 64 -8.13 1.65 -9.37
CA PRO A 64 -9.35 0.88 -9.37
C PRO A 64 -9.37 0.10 -8.05
N VAL A 65 -10.32 0.45 -7.19
CA VAL A 65 -10.73 -0.44 -6.11
C VAL A 65 -11.14 -1.69 -6.86
N SER A 66 -10.47 -2.80 -6.60
CA SER A 66 -10.89 -4.07 -7.18
C SER A 66 -12.36 -4.24 -6.77
N ASP A 67 -13.27 -4.08 -7.73
CA ASP A 67 -14.71 -4.30 -7.61
C ASP A 67 -14.98 -5.81 -7.43
N ASN A 68 -14.38 -6.41 -6.41
CA ASN A 68 -14.65 -7.77 -5.95
C ASN A 68 -15.17 -7.72 -4.52
N LEU A 69 -16.17 -6.89 -4.30
CA LEU A 69 -17.18 -7.13 -3.28
C LEU A 69 -18.33 -7.94 -3.91
N VAL A 70 -18.11 -9.24 -4.09
CA VAL A 70 -19.16 -10.27 -4.16
C VAL A 70 -18.80 -11.37 -3.18
#